data_AF-A0A2U0E1I3-F1
#
_entry.id   AF-A0A2U0E1I3-F1
#
_cell.length_a   1.000
_cell.length_b   1.000
_cell.length_c   1.000
_cell.angle_alpha   90.00
_cell.angle_beta   90.00
_cell.angle_gamma   90.00
#
_symmetry.space_group_name_H-M   'P 1'
#
loop_
_entity.id
_entity.type
_entity.pdbx_description
1 polymer ?
#
loop_
_entity_poly.entity_id
_entity_poly.type
_entity_poly.pdbx_seq_one_letter_code
_entity_poly.pdbx_strand_id
1 'polypeptide(L)'
;MHLRILVSFFTFLCCLSFAQTYEVQYLSSSNGKVLTEQPPTLVWANEKENFILNNKIREQKADFPFEITKIEKPSNTVISYAFLKSDEIISTSDKESVAKQTFEFTNETKKILGYTCKKAVTKINSNTIEVWYTNDLKIQGGPSVIGQNLGFVLEIERNKNSLITAQSIKKVKKTDIDAILKGSINSTDQLGYRDLLWKSRFTTLKVFDHETINFSDQSKSDENIKRFANGTIIMKKIKFPKISDGENIFVELKQQSNGDAYDRTGTVFFVPQDKSQSFFDGLEKGVKTLPVYENGNGKQYYGITATENYSPTVEMMRFFTAFGINKFNHIQLKDKNWQTISPYREDITDLKPSLSEKELWIGTFIGNYDKGGHKVSLEITIHKSDQTIYKNNTVIPLFNTLNIMEMAGQDYSTMFNNDKGLFVEFTLKKDLKNAQLKYTTTGHGGWENGDEFVPKANSIFLDGKMTYSFMPWRTDCGSYRLYNPASGNFPDGLSSSDLSRSNWCPGTVTNPNFIQLGDLKAGKHTIQVKIPQGPTEGTSFSSWNVSGVLLGSE
;
A
#
# COMPACT_ATOMS: atom_id res chain seq x y z
N MET A 1 41.19 25.84 82.83
CA MET A 1 39.94 26.49 82.38
C MET A 1 39.63 25.96 80.98
N HIS A 2 38.95 24.82 80.88
CA HIS A 2 38.67 24.14 79.60
C HIS A 2 37.23 24.39 79.18
N LEU A 3 37.09 25.12 78.07
CA LEU A 3 35.83 25.49 77.45
C LEU A 3 35.26 24.27 76.70
N ARG A 4 34.15 23.70 77.19
CA ARG A 4 33.38 22.69 76.46
C ARG A 4 32.44 23.39 75.48
N ILE A 5 32.75 23.29 74.20
CA ILE A 5 31.85 23.71 73.11
C ILE A 5 30.83 22.59 72.90
N LEU A 6 29.54 22.90 73.13
CA LEU A 6 28.42 22.03 72.86
C LEU A 6 28.05 22.19 71.37
N VAL A 7 28.40 21.21 70.54
CA VAL A 7 27.96 21.16 69.13
C VAL A 7 26.55 20.57 69.09
N SER A 8 25.57 21.40 68.76
CA SER A 8 24.18 20.97 68.57
C SER A 8 23.99 20.44 67.15
N PHE A 9 23.67 19.15 67.02
CA PHE A 9 23.42 18.48 65.75
C PHE A 9 21.97 18.76 65.33
N PHE A 10 21.76 19.69 64.39
CA PHE A 10 20.44 19.93 63.78
C PHE A 10 20.18 18.83 62.75
N THR A 11 19.34 17.86 63.11
CA THR A 11 18.85 16.84 62.18
C THR A 11 17.77 17.48 61.29
N PHE A 12 18.11 17.77 60.04
CA PHE A 12 17.16 18.23 59.04
C PHE A 12 16.30 17.02 58.61
N LEU A 13 15.12 16.88 59.21
CA LEU A 13 14.12 15.91 58.80
C LEU A 13 13.58 16.34 57.43
N CYS A 14 14.18 15.83 56.36
CA CYS A 14 13.69 16.04 55.01
C CYS A 14 12.41 15.21 54.84
N CYS A 15 11.25 15.81 55.13
CA CYS A 15 9.95 15.24 54.81
C CYS A 15 9.85 15.13 53.27
N LEU A 16 10.11 13.93 52.74
CA LEU A 16 9.76 13.56 51.38
C LEU A 16 8.23 13.57 51.26
N SER A 17 7.64 14.73 50.96
CA SER A 17 6.23 14.80 50.55
C SER A 17 6.13 14.15 49.17
N PHE A 18 5.64 12.92 49.12
CA PHE A 18 5.25 12.31 47.85
C PHE A 18 4.12 13.16 47.24
N ALA A 19 4.35 13.70 46.04
CA ALA A 19 3.33 14.46 45.32
C ALA A 19 2.10 13.57 45.09
N GLN A 20 0.92 14.05 45.50
CA GLN A 20 -0.33 13.30 45.37
C GLN A 20 -0.63 13.03 43.89
N THR A 21 -0.77 11.76 43.52
CA THR A 21 -1.20 11.38 42.18
C THR A 21 -2.71 11.16 42.14
N TYR A 22 -3.35 11.66 41.09
CA TYR A 22 -4.76 11.48 40.79
C TYR A 22 -4.93 10.56 39.59
N GLU A 23 -5.85 9.62 39.70
CA GLU A 23 -6.36 8.81 38.60
C GLU A 23 -7.73 9.35 38.18
N VAL A 24 -7.88 9.70 36.92
CA VAL A 24 -9.13 10.23 36.35
C VAL A 24 -9.55 9.39 35.16
N GLN A 25 -10.77 8.87 35.21
CA GLN A 25 -11.38 8.11 34.11
C GLN A 25 -12.36 8.98 33.36
N TYR A 26 -12.35 8.91 32.03
CA TYR A 26 -13.22 9.67 31.15
C TYR A 26 -14.04 8.74 30.25
N LEU A 27 -15.23 9.18 29.90
CA LEU A 27 -16.08 8.53 28.91
C LEU A 27 -16.24 9.42 27.68
N SER A 28 -16.19 8.79 26.52
CA SER A 28 -16.52 9.41 25.25
C SER A 28 -18.00 9.25 24.95
N SER A 29 -18.64 10.30 24.42
CA SER A 29 -20.00 10.26 23.89
C SER A 29 -20.11 11.02 22.58
N SER A 30 -21.09 10.66 21.75
CA SER A 30 -21.45 11.39 20.53
C SER A 30 -22.96 11.47 20.43
N ASN A 31 -23.50 12.67 20.11
CA ASN A 31 -24.93 12.94 20.05
C ASN A 31 -25.68 12.45 21.32
N GLY A 32 -25.08 12.66 22.50
CA GLY A 32 -25.63 12.25 23.79
C GLY A 32 -25.56 10.74 24.10
N LYS A 33 -25.02 9.90 23.20
CA LYS A 33 -24.84 8.46 23.42
C LYS A 33 -23.41 8.14 23.80
N VAL A 34 -23.23 7.42 24.92
CA VAL A 34 -21.91 6.94 25.36
C VAL A 34 -21.36 5.92 24.35
N LEU A 35 -20.10 6.07 23.96
CA LEU A 35 -19.42 5.16 23.04
C LEU A 35 -18.86 3.98 23.82
N THR A 36 -19.59 2.86 23.84
CA THR A 36 -19.21 1.66 24.61
C THR A 36 -18.13 0.80 23.94
N GLU A 37 -17.91 0.98 22.64
CA GLU A 37 -16.89 0.24 21.87
C GLU A 37 -15.48 0.78 22.10
N GLN A 38 -15.35 2.03 22.56
CA GLN A 38 -14.06 2.65 22.83
C GLN A 38 -13.67 2.44 24.30
N PRO A 39 -12.42 2.00 24.59
CA PRO A 39 -11.98 1.87 25.97
C PRO A 39 -11.93 3.26 26.63
N PRO A 40 -12.43 3.42 27.86
CA PRO A 40 -12.37 4.69 28.59
C PRO A 40 -10.95 5.24 28.68
N THR A 41 -10.79 6.54 28.43
CA THR A 41 -9.52 7.24 28.63
C THR A 41 -9.21 7.30 30.11
N LEU A 42 -7.95 7.03 30.45
CA LEU A 42 -7.42 7.03 31.79
C LEU A 42 -6.28 8.04 31.85
N VAL A 43 -6.31 8.90 32.87
CA VAL A 43 -5.26 9.89 33.11
C VAL A 43 -4.69 9.69 34.50
N TRP A 44 -3.38 9.50 34.59
CA TRP A 44 -2.63 9.58 35.83
C TRP A 44 -1.88 10.90 35.88
N ALA A 45 -2.13 11.72 36.90
CA ALA A 45 -1.63 13.09 36.93
C ALA A 45 -1.13 13.48 38.32
N ASN A 46 0.01 14.15 38.37
CA ASN A 46 0.58 14.77 39.56
C ASN A 46 1.28 16.09 39.20
N GLU A 47 1.97 16.71 40.16
CA GLU A 47 2.65 18.00 39.95
C GLU A 47 3.80 17.96 38.93
N LYS A 48 4.35 16.77 38.64
CA LYS A 48 5.53 16.57 37.78
C LYS A 48 5.18 16.05 36.40
N GLU A 49 4.12 15.27 36.27
CA GLU A 49 3.77 14.64 34.99
C GLU A 49 2.33 14.14 34.91
N ASN A 50 1.85 14.04 33.67
CA ASN A 50 0.57 13.45 33.32
C ASN A 50 0.78 12.33 32.30
N PHE A 51 0.23 11.15 32.56
CA PHE A 51 0.11 10.06 31.58
C PHE A 51 -1.32 9.93 31.12
N ILE A 52 -1.52 9.90 29.81
CA ILE A 52 -2.80 9.70 29.13
C ILE A 52 -2.73 8.37 28.39
N LEU A 53 -3.62 7.46 28.76
CA LEU A 53 -3.74 6.11 28.21
C LEU A 53 -5.22 5.67 28.26
N ASN A 54 -5.50 4.37 28.16
CA ASN A 54 -6.84 3.83 28.35
C ASN A 54 -6.82 2.57 29.23
N ASN A 55 -7.99 2.12 29.66
CA ASN A 55 -8.10 0.96 30.55
C ASN A 55 -7.55 -0.34 29.94
N LYS A 56 -7.69 -0.57 28.62
CA LYS A 56 -7.09 -1.75 27.96
C LYS A 56 -5.56 -1.74 28.07
N ILE A 57 -4.92 -0.56 27.92
CA ILE A 57 -3.46 -0.41 28.07
C ILE A 57 -3.06 -0.69 29.52
N ARG A 58 -3.78 -0.14 30.50
CA ARG A 58 -3.53 -0.42 31.93
C ARG A 58 -3.59 -1.91 32.24
N GLU A 59 -4.59 -2.60 31.68
CA GLU A 59 -4.77 -4.05 31.85
C GLU A 59 -3.79 -4.89 31.01
N GLN A 60 -2.93 -4.26 30.20
CA GLN A 60 -2.02 -4.93 29.25
C GLN A 60 -2.76 -5.84 28.25
N LYS A 61 -3.94 -5.40 27.82
CA LYS A 61 -4.83 -6.08 26.84
C LYS A 61 -5.08 -5.23 25.58
N ALA A 62 -4.27 -4.20 25.35
CA ALA A 62 -4.39 -3.39 24.15
C ALA A 62 -3.74 -4.11 22.96
N ASP A 63 -4.43 -4.11 21.83
CA ASP A 63 -3.89 -4.61 20.57
C ASP A 63 -2.83 -3.64 20.04
N PHE A 64 -1.77 -4.17 19.44
CA PHE A 64 -0.74 -3.35 18.80
C PHE A 64 -1.20 -2.86 17.40
N PRO A 65 -0.75 -1.66 16.98
CA PRO A 65 -0.03 -0.70 17.79
C PRO A 65 -0.96 0.12 18.70
N PHE A 66 -0.45 0.54 19.86
CA PHE A 66 -1.15 1.48 20.75
C PHE A 66 -0.20 2.58 21.24
N GLU A 67 -0.78 3.69 21.73
CA GLU A 67 -0.03 4.88 22.12
C GLU A 67 -0.31 5.28 23.57
N ILE A 68 0.70 5.87 24.20
CA ILE A 68 0.62 6.55 25.51
C ILE A 68 1.19 7.95 25.34
N THR A 69 0.53 8.95 25.90
CA THR A 69 1.06 10.32 25.92
C THR A 69 1.46 10.69 27.34
N LYS A 70 2.71 11.14 27.51
CA LYS A 70 3.20 11.79 28.72
C LYS A 70 3.27 13.30 28.50
N ILE A 71 2.91 14.09 29.51
CA ILE A 71 3.15 15.54 29.55
C ILE A 71 4.01 15.80 30.78
N GLU A 72 5.21 16.32 30.55
CA GLU A 72 6.11 16.74 31.62
C GLU A 72 5.69 18.11 32.17
N LYS A 73 5.81 18.29 33.49
CA LYS A 73 5.54 19.55 34.18
C LYS A 73 6.81 19.99 34.93
N PRO A 74 7.09 21.31 34.97
CA PRO A 74 6.29 22.42 34.44
C PRO A 74 6.55 22.74 32.95
N SER A 75 7.45 22.01 32.28
CA SER A 75 7.90 22.31 30.91
C SER A 75 6.80 22.21 29.84
N ASN A 76 5.77 21.40 30.09
CA ASN A 76 4.74 21.02 29.12
C ASN A 76 5.27 20.31 27.88
N THR A 77 6.42 19.65 28.00
CA THR A 77 6.92 18.75 26.95
C THR A 77 5.95 17.58 26.82
N VAL A 78 5.39 17.40 25.63
CA VAL A 78 4.61 16.22 25.27
C VAL A 78 5.59 15.14 24.79
N ILE A 79 5.52 13.97 25.38
CA ILE A 79 6.26 12.79 24.94
C ILE A 79 5.22 11.74 24.52
N SER A 80 5.27 11.32 23.27
CA SER A 80 4.41 10.24 22.77
C SER A 80 5.21 8.95 22.71
N TYR A 81 4.64 7.87 23.21
CA TYR A 81 5.17 6.53 23.12
C TYR A 81 4.24 5.70 22.24
N ALA A 82 4.78 5.03 21.23
CA ALA A 82 4.07 4.05 20.43
C ALA A 82 4.67 2.68 20.67
N PHE A 83 3.80 1.74 21.02
CA PHE A 83 4.13 0.33 21.16
C PHE A 83 3.77 -0.34 19.85
N LEU A 84 4.76 -0.74 19.07
CA LEU A 84 4.56 -1.27 17.71
C LEU A 84 4.31 -2.78 17.73
N LYS A 85 4.96 -3.47 18.66
CA LYS A 85 4.82 -4.90 18.97
C LYS A 85 5.34 -5.16 20.39
N SER A 86 5.33 -6.40 20.84
CA SER A 86 5.66 -6.80 22.22
C SER A 86 6.99 -6.28 22.78
N ASP A 87 7.98 -6.06 21.92
CA ASP A 87 9.36 -5.70 22.28
C ASP A 87 9.87 -4.43 21.57
N GLU A 88 8.99 -3.68 20.92
CA GLU A 88 9.37 -2.49 20.15
C GLU A 88 8.54 -1.29 20.56
N ILE A 89 9.20 -0.34 21.24
CA ILE A 89 8.63 0.93 21.67
C ILE A 89 9.44 2.05 21.02
N ILE A 90 8.75 2.97 20.36
CA ILE A 90 9.33 4.21 19.86
C ILE A 90 8.78 5.40 20.61
N SER A 91 9.54 6.49 20.64
CA SER A 91 9.07 7.74 21.21
C SER A 91 9.43 8.95 20.38
N THR A 92 8.67 10.03 20.58
CA THR A 92 9.01 11.36 20.10
C THR A 92 8.61 12.41 21.12
N SER A 93 9.22 13.59 21.05
CA SER A 93 8.96 14.70 21.96
C SER A 93 8.58 15.98 21.24
N ASP A 94 7.71 16.76 21.84
CA ASP A 94 7.22 18.04 21.34
C ASP A 94 7.14 19.04 22.51
N LYS A 95 7.94 20.10 22.44
CA LYS A 95 7.99 21.15 23.47
C LYS A 95 7.06 22.33 23.17
N GLU A 96 6.48 22.36 21.98
CA GLU A 96 5.82 23.57 21.44
C GLU A 96 4.30 23.44 21.37
N SER A 97 3.75 22.25 21.13
CA SER A 97 2.31 22.09 20.87
C SER A 97 1.41 22.61 21.99
N VAL A 98 1.78 22.43 23.26
CA VAL A 98 0.97 22.94 24.37
C VAL A 98 1.04 24.47 24.45
N ALA A 99 2.24 25.05 24.28
CA ALA A 99 2.45 26.50 24.36
C ALA A 99 1.80 27.26 23.20
N LYS A 100 1.69 26.65 22.02
CA LYS A 100 1.06 27.24 20.83
C LYS A 100 -0.48 27.22 20.85
N GLN A 101 -1.11 26.58 21.83
CA GLN A 101 -2.58 26.56 21.91
C GLN A 101 -3.12 27.93 22.29
N THR A 102 -4.08 28.41 21.50
CA THR A 102 -4.79 29.65 21.75
C THR A 102 -6.20 29.37 22.23
N PHE A 103 -6.66 30.13 23.22
CA PHE A 103 -7.96 29.96 23.83
C PHE A 103 -8.67 31.31 23.97
N GLU A 104 -9.95 31.32 23.61
CA GLU A 104 -10.90 32.36 23.99
C GLU A 104 -11.53 31.96 25.33
N PHE A 105 -11.35 32.81 26.34
CA PHE A 105 -11.90 32.56 27.67
C PHE A 105 -13.33 33.10 27.76
N THR A 106 -14.20 32.33 28.41
CA THR A 106 -15.59 32.73 28.64
C THR A 106 -15.88 32.86 30.14
N ASN A 107 -16.98 33.52 30.49
CA ASN A 107 -17.45 33.63 31.88
C ASN A 107 -18.31 32.44 32.32
N GLU A 108 -18.49 31.45 31.44
CA GLU A 108 -19.32 30.28 31.73
C GLU A 108 -18.63 29.36 32.75
N THR A 109 -19.42 28.89 33.72
CA THR A 109 -18.97 27.96 34.76
C THR A 109 -19.99 26.85 34.95
N LYS A 110 -19.50 25.68 35.35
CA LYS A 110 -20.36 24.56 35.77
C LYS A 110 -19.63 23.68 36.77
N LYS A 111 -20.34 22.74 37.40
CA LYS A 111 -19.73 21.74 38.27
C LYS A 111 -19.62 20.40 37.56
N ILE A 112 -18.43 19.80 37.56
CA ILE A 112 -18.19 18.42 37.11
C ILE A 112 -17.57 17.67 38.29
N LEU A 113 -18.20 16.56 38.71
CA LEU A 113 -17.76 15.76 39.86
C LEU A 113 -17.55 16.58 41.16
N GLY A 114 -18.34 17.64 41.34
CA GLY A 114 -18.25 18.55 42.50
C GLY A 114 -17.22 19.67 42.38
N TYR A 115 -16.34 19.65 41.37
CA TYR A 115 -15.33 20.68 41.12
C TYR A 115 -15.88 21.82 40.27
N THR A 116 -15.47 23.05 40.57
CA THR A 116 -15.86 24.23 39.80
C THR A 116 -15.02 24.30 38.53
N CYS A 117 -15.68 24.26 37.37
CA CYS A 117 -15.04 24.33 36.06
C CYS A 117 -15.32 25.67 35.37
N LYS A 118 -14.31 26.18 34.68
CA LYS A 118 -14.39 27.32 33.75
C LYS A 118 -14.32 26.81 32.32
N LYS A 119 -14.87 27.57 31.38
CA LYS A 119 -14.84 27.24 29.95
C LYS A 119 -13.89 28.12 29.16
N ALA A 120 -13.06 27.46 28.35
CA ALA A 120 -12.25 28.05 27.29
C ALA A 120 -12.62 27.43 25.94
N VAL A 121 -12.50 28.18 24.85
CA VAL A 121 -12.82 27.73 23.49
C VAL A 121 -11.60 27.87 22.60
N THR A 122 -11.31 26.86 21.78
CA THR A 122 -10.27 26.92 20.75
C THR A 122 -10.80 26.42 19.41
N LYS A 123 -10.09 26.76 18.33
CA LYS A 123 -10.41 26.31 16.97
C LYS A 123 -9.22 25.58 16.37
N ILE A 124 -9.39 24.30 16.05
CA ILE A 124 -8.35 23.45 15.45
C ILE A 124 -8.89 22.83 14.16
N ASN A 125 -8.27 23.16 13.02
CA ASN A 125 -8.67 22.70 11.69
C ASN A 125 -10.19 22.85 11.49
N SER A 126 -10.69 24.07 11.72
CA SER A 126 -12.11 24.47 11.66
C SER A 126 -13.05 23.82 12.68
N ASN A 127 -12.57 22.94 13.56
CA ASN A 127 -13.38 22.39 14.65
C ASN A 127 -13.39 23.36 15.82
N THR A 128 -14.57 23.69 16.33
CA THR A 128 -14.72 24.39 17.60
C THR A 128 -14.61 23.36 18.74
N ILE A 129 -13.74 23.63 19.69
CA ILE A 129 -13.48 22.77 20.83
C ILE A 129 -13.70 23.59 22.11
N GLU A 130 -14.71 23.22 22.88
CA GLU A 130 -14.98 23.78 24.21
C GLU A 130 -14.27 22.92 25.25
N VAL A 131 -13.50 23.56 26.13
CA VAL A 131 -12.66 22.92 27.15
C VAL A 131 -13.11 23.39 28.52
N TRP A 132 -13.62 22.46 29.33
CA TRP A 132 -14.03 22.72 30.70
C TRP A 132 -12.96 22.23 31.68
N TYR A 133 -12.38 23.15 32.44
CA TYR A 133 -11.22 22.87 33.31
C TYR A 133 -11.42 23.44 34.72
N THR A 134 -10.85 22.78 35.73
CA THR A 134 -10.85 23.20 37.13
C THR A 134 -9.44 23.53 37.63
N ASN A 135 -9.33 24.45 38.58
CA ASN A 135 -8.09 24.72 39.30
C ASN A 135 -8.14 24.21 40.77
N ASP A 136 -9.27 23.63 41.18
CA ASP A 136 -9.51 23.18 42.56
C ASP A 136 -8.56 22.03 42.96
N LEU A 137 -8.11 21.22 41.98
CA LEU A 137 -7.18 20.10 42.19
C LEU A 137 -5.72 20.55 42.40
N LYS A 138 -5.39 21.82 42.13
CA LYS A 138 -4.04 22.40 42.23
C LYS A 138 -2.97 21.73 41.37
N ILE A 139 -3.38 20.89 40.42
CA ILE A 139 -2.53 20.27 39.39
C ILE A 139 -3.16 20.50 38.02
N GLN A 140 -2.34 20.41 36.97
CA GLN A 140 -2.79 20.49 35.58
C GLN A 140 -2.88 19.09 34.98
N GLY A 141 -3.82 18.85 34.08
CA GLY A 141 -4.03 17.54 33.47
C GLY A 141 -5.25 17.52 32.57
N GLY A 142 -5.54 16.39 31.94
CA GLY A 142 -6.67 16.28 31.04
C GLY A 142 -6.61 15.03 30.15
N PRO A 143 -7.70 14.73 29.44
CA PRO A 143 -7.83 13.52 28.63
C PRO A 143 -7.08 13.60 27.29
N SER A 144 -6.48 14.75 26.95
CA SER A 144 -5.68 14.94 25.74
C SER A 144 -4.63 16.04 25.94
N VAL A 145 -3.83 16.33 24.91
CA VAL A 145 -2.86 17.46 24.92
C VAL A 145 -3.56 18.83 25.00
N ILE A 146 -4.84 18.92 24.65
CA ILE A 146 -5.60 20.18 24.64
C ILE A 146 -5.87 20.66 26.07
N GLY A 147 -5.58 21.94 26.34
CA GLY A 147 -5.93 22.60 27.60
C GLY A 147 -4.98 22.28 28.76
N GLN A 148 -3.86 21.61 28.50
CA GLN A 148 -2.89 21.19 29.54
C GLN A 148 -2.29 22.36 30.33
N ASN A 149 -2.38 23.61 29.83
CA ASN A 149 -1.93 24.83 30.53
C ASN A 149 -3.03 25.60 31.25
N LEU A 150 -4.30 25.16 31.17
CA LEU A 150 -5.44 25.90 31.74
C LEU A 150 -5.70 25.54 33.21
N GLY A 151 -5.48 24.26 33.54
CA GLY A 151 -5.85 23.62 34.81
C GLY A 151 -6.01 22.13 34.59
N PHE A 152 -6.85 21.48 35.39
CA PHE A 152 -7.25 20.10 35.16
C PHE A 152 -8.52 20.05 34.31
N VAL A 153 -8.40 19.62 33.05
CA VAL A 153 -9.51 19.50 32.10
C VAL A 153 -10.40 18.33 32.51
N LEU A 154 -11.67 18.59 32.79
CA LEU A 154 -12.67 17.57 33.14
C LEU A 154 -13.64 17.27 32.01
N GLU A 155 -13.73 18.13 31.00
CA GLU A 155 -14.50 17.84 29.80
C GLU A 155 -13.94 18.55 28.56
N ILE A 156 -13.97 17.85 27.43
CA ILE A 156 -13.72 18.43 26.11
C ILE A 156 -14.93 18.13 25.24
N GLU A 157 -15.50 19.17 24.63
CA GLU A 157 -16.62 19.07 23.69
C GLU A 157 -16.20 19.59 22.32
N ARG A 158 -16.35 18.76 21.28
CA ARG A 158 -16.01 19.09 19.90
C ARG A 158 -17.28 19.25 19.08
N ASN A 159 -17.43 20.42 18.46
CA ASN A 159 -18.55 20.79 17.57
C ASN A 159 -19.95 20.51 18.17
N LYS A 160 -20.09 20.64 19.50
CA LYS A 160 -21.34 20.36 20.24
C LYS A 160 -21.94 18.97 19.98
N ASN A 161 -21.08 18.00 19.68
CA ASN A 161 -21.49 16.65 19.32
C ASN A 161 -20.66 15.60 20.07
N SER A 162 -19.34 15.64 19.94
CA SER A 162 -18.45 14.65 20.56
C SER A 162 -17.91 15.17 21.88
N LEU A 163 -18.18 14.47 22.98
CA LEU A 163 -17.74 14.86 24.32
C LEU A 163 -16.81 13.80 24.90
N ILE A 164 -15.79 14.24 25.63
CA ILE A 164 -14.98 13.40 26.53
C ILE A 164 -15.12 14.01 27.92
N THR A 165 -15.82 13.33 28.83
CA THR A 165 -16.17 13.86 30.17
C THR A 165 -15.61 12.97 31.27
N ALA A 166 -15.04 13.57 32.30
CA ALA A 166 -14.54 12.87 33.48
C ALA A 166 -15.71 12.20 34.24
N GLN A 167 -15.58 10.89 34.46
CA GLN A 167 -16.55 10.07 35.18
C GLN A 167 -16.14 9.84 36.64
N SER A 168 -14.84 9.75 36.93
CA SER A 168 -14.35 9.59 38.30
C SER A 168 -12.96 10.19 38.48
N ILE A 169 -12.68 10.68 39.69
CA ILE A 169 -11.38 11.21 40.13
C ILE A 169 -11.04 10.53 41.46
N LYS A 170 -9.88 9.88 41.54
CA LYS A 170 -9.44 9.15 42.75
C LYS A 170 -7.98 9.46 43.06
N LYS A 171 -7.64 9.49 44.35
CA LYS A 171 -6.26 9.59 44.81
C LYS A 171 -5.61 8.20 44.79
N VAL A 172 -4.43 8.09 44.17
CA VAL A 172 -3.67 6.84 44.11
C VAL A 172 -2.25 7.04 44.66
N LYS A 173 -1.68 6.00 45.28
CA LYS A 173 -0.33 6.04 45.86
C LYS A 173 0.76 5.76 44.82
N LYS A 174 0.48 4.88 43.88
CA LYS A 174 1.38 4.44 42.81
C LYS A 174 0.56 4.12 41.56
N THR A 175 1.18 4.25 40.40
CA THR A 175 0.62 3.88 39.10
C THR A 175 1.40 2.70 38.51
N ASP A 176 0.82 2.03 37.53
CA ASP A 176 1.45 0.87 36.87
C ASP A 176 2.35 1.28 35.69
N ILE A 177 2.67 2.57 35.56
CA ILE A 177 3.35 3.11 34.37
C ILE A 177 4.75 2.54 34.15
N ASP A 178 5.52 2.32 35.22
CA ASP A 178 6.87 1.73 35.14
C ASP A 178 6.83 0.30 34.61
N ALA A 179 5.74 -0.43 34.89
CA ALA A 179 5.55 -1.78 34.38
C ALA A 179 5.16 -1.79 32.90
N ILE A 180 4.42 -0.76 32.46
CA ILE A 180 3.99 -0.60 31.07
C ILE A 180 5.14 -0.10 30.19
N LEU A 181 5.87 0.93 30.61
CA LEU A 181 7.03 1.49 29.90
C LEU A 181 8.31 0.69 30.19
N LYS A 182 8.23 -0.63 30.11
CA LYS A 182 9.36 -1.53 30.30
C LYS A 182 10.00 -1.89 28.95
N GLY A 183 11.30 -1.67 28.83
CA GLY A 183 12.07 -2.06 27.64
C GLY A 183 12.91 -0.91 27.09
N SER A 184 13.61 -1.17 25.97
CA SER A 184 14.34 -0.13 25.25
C SER A 184 13.36 0.74 24.48
N ILE A 185 13.46 2.06 24.65
CA ILE A 185 12.63 3.03 23.94
C ILE A 185 13.51 3.75 22.92
N ASN A 186 13.21 3.59 21.64
CA ASN A 186 13.95 4.23 20.56
C ASN A 186 13.33 5.59 20.23
N SER A 187 14.06 6.67 20.48
CA SER A 187 13.61 8.02 20.15
C SER A 187 13.80 8.33 18.67
N THR A 188 12.82 9.00 18.07
CA THR A 188 12.84 9.47 16.68
C THR A 188 12.14 10.82 16.55
N ASP A 189 12.31 11.49 15.41
CA ASP A 189 11.60 12.73 15.11
C ASP A 189 10.08 12.47 14.89
N GLN A 190 9.29 13.54 14.83
CA GLN A 190 7.83 13.42 14.75
C GLN A 190 7.35 12.74 13.46
N LEU A 191 8.06 12.91 12.35
CA LEU A 191 7.71 12.26 11.08
C LEU A 191 8.11 10.79 11.12
N GLY A 192 9.32 10.47 11.61
CA GLY A 192 9.77 9.10 11.84
C GLY A 192 8.82 8.33 12.76
N TYR A 193 8.34 8.96 13.84
CA TYR A 193 7.37 8.37 14.76
C TYR A 193 6.07 7.99 14.05
N ARG A 194 5.51 8.91 13.25
CA ARG A 194 4.26 8.67 12.51
C ARG A 194 4.42 7.60 11.44
N ASP A 195 5.55 7.58 10.74
CA ASP A 195 5.84 6.58 9.69
C ASP A 195 5.98 5.17 10.27
N LEU A 196 6.77 5.00 11.34
CA LEU A 196 6.94 3.71 12.01
C LEU A 196 5.64 3.20 12.63
N LEU A 197 4.88 4.08 13.29
CA LEU A 197 3.55 3.76 13.81
C LEU A 197 2.60 3.31 12.69
N TRP A 198 2.56 4.04 11.57
CA TRP A 198 1.72 3.66 10.42
C TRP A 198 2.13 2.31 9.83
N LYS A 199 3.43 2.09 9.58
CA LYS A 199 3.96 0.84 9.03
C LYS A 199 3.73 -0.37 9.93
N SER A 200 3.62 -0.18 11.24
CA SER A 200 3.31 -1.29 12.16
C SER A 200 1.88 -1.83 12.02
N ARG A 201 0.98 -1.11 11.32
CA ARG A 201 -0.43 -1.52 11.14
C ARG A 201 -0.66 -2.56 10.04
N PHE A 202 0.35 -2.83 9.22
CA PHE A 202 0.26 -3.75 8.09
C PHE A 202 1.57 -4.52 7.91
N THR A 203 1.53 -5.60 7.13
CA THR A 203 2.74 -6.35 6.79
C THR A 203 3.31 -5.83 5.48
N THR A 204 4.62 -5.57 5.43
CA THR A 204 5.33 -5.25 4.19
C THR A 204 6.30 -6.37 3.82
N LEU A 205 6.13 -6.94 2.63
CA LEU A 205 7.08 -7.85 2.01
C LEU A 205 7.94 -7.06 1.02
N LYS A 206 9.20 -6.78 1.39
CA LYS A 206 10.16 -6.09 0.52
C LYS A 206 10.69 -7.07 -0.53
N VAL A 207 10.44 -6.78 -1.81
CA VAL A 207 10.89 -7.63 -2.92
C VAL A 207 12.20 -7.08 -3.50
N PHE A 208 12.16 -5.86 -4.06
CA PHE A 208 13.32 -5.21 -4.67
C PHE A 208 13.54 -3.82 -4.08
N ASP A 209 14.79 -3.40 -3.99
CA ASP A 209 15.19 -2.10 -3.46
C ASP A 209 16.22 -1.45 -4.40
N HIS A 210 15.79 -0.44 -5.16
CA HIS A 210 16.61 0.27 -6.16
C HIS A 210 17.34 -0.63 -7.18
N GLU A 211 16.69 -1.71 -7.60
CA GLU A 211 17.25 -2.71 -8.51
C GLU A 211 17.26 -2.25 -9.96
N THR A 212 18.33 -2.56 -10.68
CA THR A 212 18.45 -2.23 -12.11
C THR A 212 17.66 -3.24 -12.96
N ILE A 213 16.95 -2.78 -13.98
CA ILE A 213 16.41 -3.58 -15.08
C ILE A 213 16.91 -2.96 -16.38
N ASN A 214 17.75 -3.67 -17.15
CA ASN A 214 18.44 -3.13 -18.32
C ASN A 214 18.68 -4.21 -19.39
N PHE A 215 19.36 -3.86 -20.47
CA PHE A 215 19.84 -4.82 -21.46
C PHE A 215 21.37 -4.74 -21.58
N SER A 216 22.04 -5.75 -21.02
CA SER A 216 23.51 -5.81 -20.99
C SER A 216 24.00 -7.25 -20.91
N ASP A 217 25.00 -7.59 -21.72
CA ASP A 217 25.70 -8.89 -21.65
C ASP A 217 26.45 -9.09 -20.33
N GLN A 218 26.65 -8.02 -19.56
CA GLN A 218 27.25 -8.06 -18.22
C GLN A 218 26.22 -8.34 -17.12
N SER A 219 24.92 -8.33 -17.44
CA SER A 219 23.87 -8.62 -16.47
C SER A 219 23.96 -10.06 -16.00
N LYS A 220 24.03 -10.26 -14.68
CA LYS A 220 24.18 -11.58 -14.07
C LYS A 220 23.37 -11.68 -12.79
N SER A 221 22.88 -12.88 -12.53
CA SER A 221 22.25 -13.20 -11.25
C SER A 221 23.25 -13.07 -10.09
N ASP A 222 22.74 -12.75 -8.92
CA ASP A 222 23.45 -12.83 -7.65
C ASP A 222 22.76 -13.82 -6.70
N GLU A 223 23.18 -13.84 -5.43
CA GLU A 223 22.64 -14.75 -4.42
C GLU A 223 21.16 -14.48 -4.10
N ASN A 224 20.71 -13.23 -4.21
CA ASN A 224 19.38 -12.79 -3.82
C ASN A 224 18.44 -12.59 -5.02
N ILE A 225 18.98 -12.19 -6.17
CA ILE A 225 18.20 -11.79 -7.34
C ILE A 225 18.66 -12.57 -8.57
N LYS A 226 17.72 -13.27 -9.18
CA LYS A 226 17.91 -13.90 -10.49
C LYS A 226 17.65 -12.88 -11.59
N ARG A 227 18.53 -12.85 -12.59
CA ARG A 227 18.42 -12.01 -13.78
C ARG A 227 18.40 -12.88 -15.02
N PHE A 228 17.46 -12.59 -15.91
CA PHE A 228 17.29 -13.29 -17.19
C PHE A 228 17.18 -12.29 -18.34
N ALA A 229 17.23 -12.79 -19.57
CA ALA A 229 17.04 -11.98 -20.80
C ALA A 229 17.92 -10.71 -20.82
N ASN A 230 19.21 -10.91 -20.57
CA ASN A 230 20.25 -9.87 -20.49
C ASN A 230 19.94 -8.74 -19.49
N GLY A 231 19.11 -9.00 -18.47
CA GLY A 231 18.80 -8.06 -17.38
C GLY A 231 17.40 -7.44 -17.44
N THR A 232 16.62 -7.73 -18.46
CA THR A 232 15.26 -7.17 -18.62
C THR A 232 14.24 -7.81 -17.69
N ILE A 233 14.59 -8.96 -17.09
CA ILE A 233 13.80 -9.66 -16.09
C ILE A 233 14.63 -9.79 -14.81
N ILE A 234 14.06 -9.35 -13.69
CA ILE A 234 14.59 -9.63 -12.34
C ILE A 234 13.59 -10.44 -11.55
N MET A 235 14.07 -11.37 -10.73
CA MET A 235 13.21 -12.25 -9.93
C MET A 235 13.80 -12.52 -8.55
N LYS A 236 12.91 -12.59 -7.55
CA LYS A 236 13.25 -12.97 -6.17
C LYS A 236 12.18 -13.89 -5.61
N LYS A 237 12.61 -14.87 -4.82
CA LYS A 237 11.69 -15.77 -4.13
C LYS A 237 11.16 -15.08 -2.86
N ILE A 238 9.84 -15.05 -2.69
CA ILE A 238 9.17 -14.39 -1.57
C ILE A 238 8.23 -15.39 -0.90
N LYS A 239 8.34 -15.49 0.42
CA LYS A 239 7.44 -16.28 1.26
C LYS A 239 6.31 -15.38 1.77
N PHE A 240 5.09 -15.68 1.35
CA PHE A 240 3.89 -15.01 1.85
C PHE A 240 3.47 -15.60 3.19
N PRO A 241 3.04 -14.77 4.15
CA PRO A 241 2.42 -15.27 5.37
C PRO A 241 1.03 -15.85 5.04
N LYS A 242 0.37 -16.39 6.07
CA LYS A 242 -1.07 -16.62 6.00
C LYS A 242 -1.78 -15.28 5.82
N ILE A 243 -2.65 -15.23 4.81
CA ILE A 243 -3.49 -14.07 4.52
C ILE A 243 -4.93 -14.46 4.78
N SER A 244 -5.56 -13.79 5.75
CA SER A 244 -6.91 -14.11 6.22
C SER A 244 -7.98 -13.49 5.33
N ASP A 245 -9.21 -13.98 5.46
CA ASP A 245 -10.36 -13.31 4.88
C ASP A 245 -10.50 -11.90 5.46
N GLY A 246 -10.91 -10.94 4.64
CA GLY A 246 -10.97 -9.53 5.05
C GLY A 246 -9.67 -8.74 4.87
N GLU A 247 -8.53 -9.38 4.62
CA GLU A 247 -7.29 -8.64 4.36
C GLU A 247 -7.19 -8.17 2.89
N ASN A 248 -6.70 -6.94 2.68
CA ASN A 248 -6.33 -6.44 1.35
C ASN A 248 -4.85 -6.68 1.07
N ILE A 249 -4.52 -6.94 -0.20
CA ILE A 249 -3.16 -7.09 -0.67
C ILE A 249 -2.90 -6.04 -1.77
N PHE A 250 -1.84 -5.27 -1.64
CA PHE A 250 -1.40 -4.34 -2.68
C PHE A 250 0.02 -4.66 -3.12
N VAL A 251 0.28 -4.54 -4.42
CA VAL A 251 1.64 -4.50 -4.97
C VAL A 251 1.97 -3.05 -5.31
N GLU A 252 3.15 -2.57 -4.92
CA GLU A 252 3.63 -1.21 -5.19
C GLU A 252 5.02 -1.25 -5.83
N LEU A 253 5.12 -0.72 -7.05
CA LEU A 253 6.36 -0.56 -7.80
C LEU A 253 6.68 0.93 -7.95
N LYS A 254 7.91 1.31 -7.64
CA LYS A 254 8.47 2.63 -7.93
C LYS A 254 9.50 2.49 -9.02
N GLN A 255 9.39 3.27 -10.09
CA GLN A 255 10.28 3.17 -11.25
C GLN A 255 10.88 4.53 -11.62
N GLN A 256 12.14 4.50 -12.05
CA GLN A 256 12.85 5.64 -12.63
C GLN A 256 13.62 5.19 -13.87
N SER A 257 13.77 6.05 -14.88
CA SER A 257 14.76 5.78 -15.93
C SER A 257 16.16 5.95 -15.35
N ASN A 258 17.07 5.10 -15.80
CA ASN A 258 18.50 5.19 -15.53
C ASN A 258 19.32 5.26 -16.84
N GLY A 259 18.65 5.40 -17.97
CA GLY A 259 19.26 5.53 -19.31
C GLY A 259 18.23 5.45 -20.43
N ASP A 260 17.18 4.64 -20.26
CA ASP A 260 16.16 4.42 -21.29
C ASP A 260 15.19 5.61 -21.43
N ALA A 261 15.02 6.11 -22.64
CA ALA A 261 14.17 7.27 -22.94
C ALA A 261 12.72 6.90 -23.26
N TYR A 262 12.43 5.63 -23.54
CA TYR A 262 11.17 5.19 -24.13
C TYR A 262 10.13 4.74 -23.08
N ASP A 263 8.88 4.66 -23.53
CA ASP A 263 7.72 4.12 -22.83
C ASP A 263 7.64 2.59 -23.01
N ARG A 264 8.23 1.85 -22.07
CA ARG A 264 8.35 0.40 -22.15
C ARG A 264 7.17 -0.31 -21.51
N THR A 265 6.79 -1.44 -22.10
CA THR A 265 5.90 -2.40 -21.45
C THR A 265 6.60 -2.99 -20.23
N GLY A 266 5.90 -3.02 -19.09
CA GLY A 266 6.35 -3.69 -17.89
C GLY A 266 5.26 -4.50 -17.20
N THR A 267 5.68 -5.50 -16.46
CA THR A 267 4.77 -6.32 -15.65
C THR A 267 5.45 -6.75 -14.35
N VAL A 268 4.71 -6.69 -13.26
CA VAL A 268 5.02 -7.42 -12.03
C VAL A 268 4.20 -8.70 -12.05
N PHE A 269 4.85 -9.84 -11.88
CA PHE A 269 4.22 -11.14 -12.03
C PHE A 269 4.72 -12.14 -11.00
N PHE A 270 3.98 -13.23 -10.81
CA PHE A 270 4.50 -14.43 -10.15
C PHE A 270 4.43 -15.64 -11.07
N VAL A 271 5.29 -16.62 -10.79
CA VAL A 271 5.32 -17.90 -11.51
C VAL A 271 4.57 -18.96 -10.69
N PRO A 272 3.42 -19.48 -11.18
CA PRO A 272 2.80 -20.64 -10.57
C PRO A 272 3.73 -21.86 -10.66
N GLN A 273 3.83 -22.63 -9.57
CA GLN A 273 4.69 -23.82 -9.45
C GLN A 273 3.91 -25.04 -8.94
N ASP A 274 2.60 -25.05 -9.15
CA ASP A 274 1.67 -26.11 -8.74
C ASP A 274 1.64 -27.31 -9.71
N LYS A 275 2.33 -27.21 -10.85
CA LYS A 275 2.43 -28.25 -11.88
C LYS A 275 3.88 -28.64 -12.16
N SER A 276 4.07 -29.71 -12.92
CA SER A 276 5.39 -30.29 -13.20
C SER A 276 6.30 -29.37 -14.04
N GLN A 277 5.72 -28.46 -14.81
CA GLN A 277 6.44 -27.45 -15.59
C GLN A 277 5.99 -26.04 -15.18
N SER A 278 6.92 -25.09 -15.20
CA SER A 278 6.66 -23.68 -14.91
C SER A 278 7.33 -22.75 -15.91
N PHE A 279 6.97 -21.46 -15.89
CA PHE A 279 7.64 -20.44 -16.71
C PHE A 279 9.14 -20.34 -16.41
N PHE A 280 9.53 -20.74 -15.19
CA PHE A 280 10.92 -20.78 -14.76
C PHE A 280 11.78 -21.76 -15.58
N ASP A 281 11.19 -22.85 -16.08
CA ASP A 281 11.89 -23.75 -17.00
C ASP A 281 12.29 -23.04 -18.30
N GLY A 282 11.41 -22.18 -18.82
CA GLY A 282 11.70 -21.33 -19.97
C GLY A 282 12.85 -20.37 -19.69
N LEU A 283 12.85 -19.75 -18.51
CA LEU A 283 13.89 -18.81 -18.09
C LEU A 283 15.27 -19.47 -17.96
N GLU A 284 15.34 -20.69 -17.41
CA GLU A 284 16.61 -21.39 -17.18
C GLU A 284 17.11 -22.18 -18.39
N LYS A 285 16.20 -22.84 -19.11
CA LYS A 285 16.53 -23.85 -20.14
C LYS A 285 16.21 -23.37 -21.56
N GLY A 286 15.59 -22.20 -21.69
CA GLY A 286 15.23 -21.58 -22.96
C GLY A 286 13.74 -21.71 -23.29
N VAL A 287 13.23 -20.72 -24.03
CA VAL A 287 11.80 -20.52 -24.32
C VAL A 287 11.13 -21.73 -24.96
N LYS A 288 11.84 -22.50 -25.81
CA LYS A 288 11.30 -23.68 -26.50
C LYS A 288 10.98 -24.86 -25.59
N THR A 289 11.41 -24.80 -24.32
CA THR A 289 10.99 -25.80 -23.34
C THR A 289 9.52 -25.60 -22.95
N LEU A 290 9.01 -24.37 -23.01
CA LEU A 290 7.62 -24.06 -22.67
C LEU A 290 6.64 -24.66 -23.68
N PRO A 291 5.39 -24.94 -23.27
CA PRO A 291 4.39 -25.48 -24.19
C PRO A 291 4.15 -24.56 -25.39
N VAL A 292 4.11 -25.14 -26.58
CA VAL A 292 3.83 -24.41 -27.82
C VAL A 292 2.32 -24.23 -28.02
N TYR A 293 1.93 -23.06 -28.52
CA TYR A 293 0.60 -22.71 -28.99
C TYR A 293 0.66 -22.31 -30.46
N GLU A 294 -0.25 -22.86 -31.25
CA GLU A 294 -0.44 -22.55 -32.66
C GLU A 294 -1.93 -22.36 -32.95
N ASN A 295 -2.26 -21.37 -33.78
CA ASN A 295 -3.63 -21.10 -34.18
C ASN A 295 -3.87 -21.16 -35.70
N GLY A 296 -2.86 -21.60 -36.46
CA GLY A 296 -2.93 -21.68 -37.91
C GLY A 296 -2.46 -20.42 -38.66
N ASN A 297 -1.92 -19.41 -37.98
CA ASN A 297 -1.32 -18.24 -38.63
C ASN A 297 0.13 -18.45 -39.10
N GLY A 298 0.67 -19.66 -38.95
CA GLY A 298 2.04 -20.02 -39.34
C GLY A 298 3.14 -19.64 -38.33
N LYS A 299 2.79 -19.14 -37.14
CA LYS A 299 3.73 -18.86 -36.05
C LYS A 299 3.52 -19.75 -34.83
N GLN A 300 4.56 -19.86 -34.02
CA GLN A 300 4.58 -20.59 -32.76
C GLN A 300 4.71 -19.63 -31.59
N TYR A 301 3.89 -19.83 -30.56
CA TYR A 301 3.92 -19.02 -29.35
C TYR A 301 4.16 -19.90 -28.14
N TYR A 302 5.11 -19.54 -27.30
CA TYR A 302 5.59 -20.44 -26.24
C TYR A 302 5.15 -19.97 -24.86
N GLY A 303 4.58 -20.88 -24.06
CA GLY A 303 4.21 -20.65 -22.66
C GLY A 303 3.03 -19.72 -22.43
N ILE A 304 2.23 -19.44 -23.46
CA ILE A 304 1.16 -18.43 -23.39
C ILE A 304 -0.21 -18.97 -22.92
N THR A 305 -0.41 -20.28 -22.92
CA THR A 305 -1.67 -20.92 -22.50
C THR A 305 -1.41 -22.00 -21.45
N ALA A 306 -2.36 -22.19 -20.54
CA ALA A 306 -2.33 -23.31 -19.61
C ALA A 306 -2.43 -24.66 -20.33
N THR A 307 -1.77 -25.67 -19.79
CA THR A 307 -1.91 -27.07 -20.20
C THR A 307 -2.15 -27.93 -18.96
N GLU A 308 -2.26 -29.25 -19.11
CA GLU A 308 -2.32 -30.17 -17.98
C GLU A 308 -1.11 -30.02 -17.05
N ASN A 309 0.07 -29.75 -17.61
CA ASN A 309 1.36 -29.78 -16.92
C ASN A 309 1.99 -28.39 -16.70
N TYR A 310 1.38 -27.33 -17.23
CA TYR A 310 1.92 -25.97 -17.16
C TYR A 310 0.82 -24.94 -16.86
N SER A 311 1.19 -23.93 -16.09
CA SER A 311 0.37 -22.74 -15.85
C SER A 311 1.16 -21.50 -16.29
N PRO A 312 0.58 -20.60 -17.10
CA PRO A 312 1.24 -19.36 -17.50
C PRO A 312 1.49 -18.45 -16.29
N THR A 313 2.39 -17.49 -16.44
CA THR A 313 2.63 -16.47 -15.41
C THR A 313 1.37 -15.67 -15.12
N VAL A 314 1.20 -15.26 -13.87
CA VAL A 314 0.10 -14.41 -13.45
C VAL A 314 0.61 -13.01 -13.24
N GLU A 315 0.05 -12.06 -13.99
CA GLU A 315 0.33 -10.64 -13.79
C GLU A 315 -0.36 -10.15 -12.52
N MET A 316 0.45 -9.60 -11.62
CA MET A 316 -0.01 -8.87 -10.44
C MET A 316 -0.35 -7.43 -10.83
N MET A 317 0.44 -6.84 -11.73
CA MET A 317 0.25 -5.48 -12.21
C MET A 317 0.94 -5.29 -13.56
N ARG A 318 0.20 -4.83 -14.57
CA ARG A 318 0.77 -4.38 -15.85
C ARG A 318 0.93 -2.88 -15.84
N PHE A 319 2.09 -2.38 -16.22
CA PHE A 319 2.39 -0.95 -16.24
C PHE A 319 3.20 -0.57 -17.48
N PHE A 320 3.25 0.73 -17.76
CA PHE A 320 4.05 1.29 -18.83
C PHE A 320 4.96 2.35 -18.27
N THR A 321 6.26 2.28 -18.55
CA THR A 321 7.20 3.29 -18.07
C THR A 321 6.85 4.64 -18.71
N ALA A 322 7.11 5.72 -17.98
CA ALA A 322 7.09 7.03 -18.58
C ALA A 322 8.36 7.26 -19.42
N PHE A 323 8.29 8.14 -20.41
CA PHE A 323 9.41 8.51 -21.27
C PHE A 323 10.55 9.18 -20.46
N GLY A 324 11.57 8.42 -20.07
CA GLY A 324 12.83 8.95 -19.55
C GLY A 324 12.77 9.62 -18.18
N ILE A 325 11.73 9.37 -17.37
CA ILE A 325 11.55 10.03 -16.06
C ILE A 325 12.80 9.97 -15.19
N ASN A 326 13.10 11.04 -14.45
CA ASN A 326 14.32 11.26 -13.67
C ASN A 326 15.56 11.50 -14.54
N LYS A 327 15.99 10.51 -15.33
CA LYS A 327 17.24 10.58 -16.11
C LYS A 327 17.24 11.71 -17.13
N PHE A 328 16.08 11.96 -17.75
CA PHE A 328 15.90 12.98 -18.77
C PHE A 328 15.27 14.28 -18.25
N ASN A 329 15.19 14.48 -16.94
CA ASN A 329 14.67 15.73 -16.35
C ASN A 329 15.55 16.96 -16.66
N HIS A 330 16.72 16.77 -17.28
CA HIS A 330 17.54 17.85 -17.85
C HIS A 330 16.91 18.50 -19.08
N ILE A 331 15.94 17.85 -19.75
CA ILE A 331 15.15 18.46 -20.82
C ILE A 331 14.29 19.56 -20.19
N GLN A 332 14.41 20.80 -20.65
CA GLN A 332 13.66 21.92 -20.09
C GLN A 332 12.54 22.36 -21.04
N LEU A 333 11.32 22.42 -20.51
CA LEU A 333 10.18 23.07 -21.15
C LEU A 333 9.59 24.05 -20.14
N LYS A 334 9.26 25.27 -20.60
CA LYS A 334 8.74 26.32 -19.73
C LYS A 334 7.53 25.82 -18.95
N ASP A 335 7.52 26.07 -17.64
CA ASP A 335 6.46 25.70 -16.70
C ASP A 335 6.19 24.17 -16.55
N LYS A 336 7.10 23.31 -17.04
CA LYS A 336 7.05 21.86 -16.79
C LYS A 336 8.08 21.43 -15.76
N ASN A 337 7.62 21.21 -14.54
CA ASN A 337 8.40 20.61 -13.46
C ASN A 337 8.22 19.09 -13.50
N TRP A 338 9.23 18.38 -14.01
CA TRP A 338 9.16 16.94 -14.18
C TRP A 338 9.14 16.18 -12.87
N GLN A 339 8.28 15.17 -12.80
CA GLN A 339 8.33 14.19 -11.74
C GLN A 339 9.65 13.40 -11.80
N THR A 340 10.09 12.89 -10.66
CA THR A 340 11.34 12.12 -10.56
C THR A 340 11.09 10.64 -10.39
N ILE A 341 9.85 10.20 -10.20
CA ILE A 341 9.49 8.82 -9.94
C ILE A 341 8.11 8.52 -10.50
N SER A 342 7.94 7.34 -11.10
CA SER A 342 6.63 6.81 -11.47
C SER A 342 6.21 5.77 -10.43
N PRO A 343 5.26 6.09 -9.53
CA PRO A 343 4.68 5.12 -8.62
C PRO A 343 3.52 4.37 -9.30
N TYR A 344 3.53 3.05 -9.19
CA TYR A 344 2.46 2.17 -9.62
C TYR A 344 2.01 1.36 -8.42
N ARG A 345 0.71 1.33 -8.16
CA ARG A 345 0.16 0.53 -7.07
C ARG A 345 -1.18 -0.06 -7.47
N GLU A 346 -1.33 -1.36 -7.27
CA GLU A 346 -2.53 -2.10 -7.65
C GLU A 346 -3.01 -2.99 -6.51
N ASP A 347 -4.33 -3.04 -6.32
CA ASP A 347 -5.00 -3.99 -5.43
C ASP A 347 -5.03 -5.36 -6.12
N ILE A 348 -4.43 -6.35 -5.47
CA ILE A 348 -4.31 -7.73 -5.95
C ILE A 348 -4.97 -8.72 -4.99
N THR A 349 -5.91 -8.26 -4.17
CA THR A 349 -6.60 -9.07 -3.17
C THR A 349 -7.32 -10.26 -3.80
N ASP A 350 -7.80 -10.12 -5.05
CA ASP A 350 -8.39 -11.22 -5.83
C ASP A 350 -7.42 -12.41 -6.04
N LEU A 351 -6.11 -12.17 -5.99
CA LEU A 351 -5.08 -13.19 -6.16
C LEU A 351 -4.73 -13.91 -4.84
N LYS A 352 -5.33 -13.53 -3.70
CA LYS A 352 -5.04 -14.10 -2.36
C LYS A 352 -4.94 -15.64 -2.35
N PRO A 353 -5.86 -16.42 -2.96
CA PRO A 353 -5.75 -17.89 -2.94
C PRO A 353 -4.48 -18.44 -3.61
N SER A 354 -3.92 -17.69 -4.56
CA SER A 354 -2.67 -18.02 -5.21
C SER A 354 -1.43 -17.54 -4.45
N LEU A 355 -1.58 -16.72 -3.42
CA LEU A 355 -0.46 -16.10 -2.68
C LEU A 355 -0.31 -16.63 -1.25
N SER A 356 -1.41 -16.78 -0.51
CA SER A 356 -1.40 -17.10 0.92
C SER A 356 -0.61 -18.39 1.23
N GLU A 357 0.28 -18.33 2.21
CA GLU A 357 1.11 -19.45 2.71
C GLU A 357 2.01 -20.11 1.66
N LYS A 358 2.26 -19.43 0.53
CA LYS A 358 3.14 -19.93 -0.53
C LYS A 358 4.47 -19.21 -0.56
N GLU A 359 5.48 -19.92 -1.04
CA GLU A 359 6.76 -19.35 -1.41
C GLU A 359 6.85 -19.32 -2.94
N LEU A 360 6.87 -18.12 -3.53
CA LEU A 360 6.73 -17.91 -4.96
C LEU A 360 7.87 -17.06 -5.50
N TRP A 361 8.24 -17.31 -6.76
CA TRP A 361 9.07 -16.39 -7.52
C TRP A 361 8.24 -15.19 -7.96
N ILE A 362 8.57 -14.01 -7.43
CA ILE A 362 8.03 -12.72 -7.83
C ILE A 362 9.04 -12.05 -8.76
N GLY A 363 8.57 -11.61 -9.93
CA GLY A 363 9.39 -10.99 -10.96
C GLY A 363 8.89 -9.64 -11.40
N THR A 364 9.81 -8.82 -11.89
CA THR A 364 9.52 -7.59 -12.64
C THR A 364 10.21 -7.67 -13.99
N PHE A 365 9.47 -7.40 -15.05
CA PHE A 365 9.97 -7.26 -16.41
C PHE A 365 9.77 -5.84 -16.92
N ILE A 366 10.76 -5.30 -17.63
CA ILE A 366 10.64 -4.10 -18.45
C ILE A 366 11.38 -4.36 -19.77
N GLY A 367 10.64 -4.46 -20.88
CA GLY A 367 11.20 -4.75 -22.20
C GLY A 367 11.99 -3.56 -22.73
N ASN A 368 13.32 -3.63 -22.69
CA ASN A 368 14.20 -2.55 -23.12
C ASN A 368 15.49 -3.07 -23.76
N TYR A 369 16.20 -2.17 -24.44
CA TYR A 369 17.49 -2.43 -25.08
C TYR A 369 18.59 -1.48 -24.60
N ASP A 370 18.33 -0.72 -23.53
CA ASP A 370 19.27 0.28 -23.02
C ASP A 370 20.21 -0.31 -21.96
N LYS A 371 21.50 0.04 -22.01
CA LYS A 371 22.50 -0.44 -21.05
C LYS A 371 22.28 0.12 -19.63
N GLY A 372 21.79 1.35 -19.51
CA GLY A 372 21.45 1.96 -18.23
C GLY A 372 20.09 1.53 -17.70
N GLY A 373 19.13 1.34 -18.60
CA GLY A 373 17.80 0.81 -18.35
C GLY A 373 17.00 1.64 -17.37
N HIS A 374 16.45 0.95 -16.36
CA HIS A 374 15.57 1.48 -15.33
C HIS A 374 16.07 1.08 -13.94
N LYS A 375 15.62 1.81 -12.92
CA LYS A 375 15.73 1.41 -11.51
C LYS A 375 14.35 1.22 -10.92
N VAL A 376 14.17 0.15 -10.14
CA VAL A 376 12.89 -0.19 -9.53
C VAL A 376 13.00 -0.54 -8.04
N SER A 377 11.98 -0.19 -7.27
CA SER A 377 11.75 -0.74 -5.93
C SER A 377 10.36 -1.35 -5.90
N LEU A 378 10.23 -2.56 -5.34
CA LEU A 378 8.98 -3.32 -5.31
C LEU A 378 8.69 -3.80 -3.90
N GLU A 379 7.49 -3.52 -3.41
CA GLU A 379 6.97 -4.07 -2.17
C GLU A 379 5.54 -4.58 -2.34
N ILE A 380 5.17 -5.53 -1.49
CA ILE A 380 3.81 -6.02 -1.35
C ILE A 380 3.35 -5.74 0.07
N THR A 381 2.16 -5.18 0.23
CA THR A 381 1.60 -4.82 1.53
C THR A 381 0.29 -5.56 1.80
N ILE A 382 0.13 -6.09 3.01
CA ILE A 382 -1.04 -6.85 3.46
C ILE A 382 -1.68 -6.11 4.63
N HIS A 383 -2.93 -5.68 4.45
CA HIS A 383 -3.65 -4.77 5.34
C HIS A 383 -4.84 -5.47 5.99
N LYS A 384 -5.01 -5.27 7.30
CA LYS A 384 -6.18 -5.72 8.05
C LYS A 384 -7.30 -4.70 7.90
N SER A 385 -8.21 -4.93 6.94
CA SER A 385 -9.20 -3.95 6.46
C SER A 385 -10.65 -4.44 6.52
N ASP A 386 -10.89 -5.71 6.89
CA ASP A 386 -12.20 -6.35 6.92
C ASP A 386 -12.99 -6.24 5.59
N GLN A 387 -12.29 -6.32 4.45
CA GLN A 387 -12.92 -6.21 3.12
C GLN A 387 -13.86 -7.38 2.81
N THR A 388 -14.94 -7.08 2.10
CA THR A 388 -15.96 -8.08 1.73
C THR A 388 -16.22 -8.12 0.22
N ILE A 389 -15.34 -7.53 -0.58
CA ILE A 389 -15.47 -7.40 -2.04
C ILE A 389 -14.95 -8.68 -2.72
N TYR A 390 -13.69 -9.03 -2.47
CA TYR A 390 -13.06 -10.19 -3.09
C TYR A 390 -13.28 -11.43 -2.23
N LYS A 391 -14.19 -12.28 -2.68
CA LYS A 391 -14.62 -13.51 -1.99
C LYS A 391 -14.22 -14.80 -2.71
N ASN A 392 -13.52 -14.71 -3.84
CA ASN A 392 -13.05 -15.89 -4.54
C ASN A 392 -12.05 -16.67 -3.67
N ASN A 393 -12.19 -17.99 -3.66
CA ASN A 393 -11.27 -18.90 -2.96
C ASN A 393 -10.38 -19.68 -3.94
N THR A 394 -10.57 -19.44 -5.25
CA THR A 394 -9.86 -20.11 -6.33
C THR A 394 -9.37 -19.10 -7.36
N VAL A 395 -8.18 -19.38 -7.90
CA VAL A 395 -7.48 -18.59 -8.93
C VAL A 395 -6.84 -19.58 -9.91
N ILE A 396 -7.28 -19.56 -11.17
CA ILE A 396 -6.83 -20.50 -12.21
C ILE A 396 -6.26 -19.69 -13.40
N PRO A 397 -4.94 -19.66 -13.57
CA PRO A 397 -4.31 -19.00 -14.72
C PRO A 397 -4.66 -19.73 -16.02
N LEU A 398 -5.22 -19.02 -17.01
CA LEU A 398 -5.62 -19.61 -18.29
C LEU A 398 -4.67 -19.24 -19.41
N PHE A 399 -4.30 -17.97 -19.51
CA PHE A 399 -3.38 -17.49 -20.54
C PHE A 399 -2.65 -16.21 -20.12
N ASN A 400 -1.46 -16.02 -20.68
CA ASN A 400 -0.73 -14.76 -20.66
C ASN A 400 0.12 -14.67 -21.93
N THR A 401 -0.24 -13.77 -22.82
CA THR A 401 0.45 -13.55 -24.09
C THR A 401 1.50 -12.45 -24.00
N LEU A 402 1.65 -11.76 -22.86
CA LEU A 402 2.77 -10.83 -22.70
C LEU A 402 4.07 -11.62 -22.78
N ASN A 403 4.89 -11.30 -23.78
CA ASN A 403 6.15 -11.96 -24.02
C ASN A 403 7.24 -11.48 -23.04
N ILE A 404 7.14 -11.87 -21.77
CA ILE A 404 8.08 -11.50 -20.70
C ILE A 404 9.52 -11.85 -21.09
N MET A 405 9.70 -12.91 -21.90
CA MET A 405 10.99 -13.32 -22.47
C MET A 405 11.24 -12.71 -23.87
N GLU A 406 10.78 -11.49 -24.14
CA GLU A 406 11.00 -10.76 -25.42
C GLU A 406 12.48 -10.81 -25.84
N MET A 407 13.37 -10.40 -24.93
CA MET A 407 14.82 -10.42 -25.13
C MET A 407 15.46 -11.80 -24.90
N ALA A 408 14.66 -12.86 -24.79
CA ALA A 408 15.10 -14.25 -24.65
C ALA A 408 14.35 -15.22 -25.60
N GLY A 409 13.82 -14.69 -26.71
CA GLY A 409 13.28 -15.47 -27.83
C GLY A 409 11.80 -15.81 -27.76
N GLN A 410 11.03 -15.21 -26.84
CA GLN A 410 9.57 -15.34 -26.85
C GLN A 410 8.94 -14.33 -27.82
N ASP A 411 8.25 -14.86 -28.83
CA ASP A 411 7.62 -14.08 -29.90
C ASP A 411 6.55 -13.09 -29.40
N TYR A 412 6.44 -11.96 -30.10
CA TYR A 412 5.34 -11.01 -29.90
C TYR A 412 3.99 -11.62 -30.28
N SER A 413 2.97 -11.25 -29.52
CA SER A 413 1.61 -11.77 -29.59
C SER A 413 0.81 -11.28 -30.79
N THR A 414 1.22 -11.80 -31.94
CA THR A 414 0.70 -11.50 -33.28
C THR A 414 -0.37 -12.48 -33.74
N MET A 415 -0.85 -13.35 -32.84
CA MET A 415 -1.77 -14.46 -33.16
C MET A 415 -3.16 -13.99 -33.59
N PHE A 416 -3.56 -12.76 -33.25
CA PHE A 416 -4.90 -12.24 -33.51
C PHE A 416 -5.13 -11.84 -34.97
N ASN A 417 -4.12 -11.98 -35.84
CA ASN A 417 -4.30 -11.87 -37.30
C ASN A 417 -5.06 -13.05 -37.92
N ASN A 418 -5.32 -14.12 -37.15
CA ASN A 418 -6.12 -15.26 -37.57
C ASN A 418 -7.43 -15.30 -36.77
N ASP A 419 -8.53 -15.68 -37.44
CA ASP A 419 -9.87 -15.69 -36.81
C ASP A 419 -9.96 -16.61 -35.59
N LYS A 420 -9.13 -17.66 -35.49
CA LYS A 420 -9.05 -18.49 -34.27
C LYS A 420 -8.60 -17.68 -33.05
N GLY A 421 -7.82 -16.62 -33.24
CA GLY A 421 -7.30 -15.77 -32.17
C GLY A 421 -6.54 -16.58 -31.12
N LEU A 422 -6.83 -16.32 -29.85
CA LEU A 422 -6.37 -17.10 -28.72
C LEU A 422 -7.48 -18.06 -28.27
N PHE A 423 -7.26 -19.37 -28.34
CA PHE A 423 -8.23 -20.39 -27.96
C PHE A 423 -7.64 -21.29 -26.87
N VAL A 424 -8.29 -21.35 -25.71
CA VAL A 424 -7.80 -22.08 -24.53
C VAL A 424 -8.85 -23.08 -24.09
N GLU A 425 -8.47 -24.35 -24.02
CA GLU A 425 -9.27 -25.40 -23.38
C GLU A 425 -8.79 -25.58 -21.94
N PHE A 426 -9.73 -25.69 -21.01
CA PHE A 426 -9.42 -25.97 -19.61
C PHE A 426 -10.45 -26.92 -19.00
N THR A 427 -10.07 -27.58 -17.92
CA THR A 427 -10.96 -28.51 -17.21
C THR A 427 -11.07 -28.10 -15.75
N LEU A 428 -12.29 -27.88 -15.29
CA LEU A 428 -12.60 -27.63 -13.89
C LEU A 428 -12.80 -28.95 -13.16
N LYS A 429 -12.07 -29.14 -12.05
CA LYS A 429 -12.20 -30.34 -11.20
C LYS A 429 -13.47 -30.31 -10.34
N LYS A 430 -14.00 -29.12 -10.06
CA LYS A 430 -15.23 -28.87 -9.30
C LYS A 430 -16.03 -27.76 -9.98
N ASP A 431 -17.31 -27.66 -9.63
CA ASP A 431 -18.12 -26.49 -9.98
C ASP A 431 -17.43 -25.23 -9.44
N LEU A 432 -17.51 -24.14 -10.20
CA LEU A 432 -16.93 -22.85 -9.85
C LEU A 432 -18.04 -21.80 -9.86
N LYS A 433 -18.44 -21.32 -8.68
CA LYS A 433 -19.50 -20.32 -8.53
C LYS A 433 -18.98 -18.91 -8.72
N ASN A 434 -19.85 -18.03 -9.22
CA ASN A 434 -19.56 -16.61 -9.48
C ASN A 434 -18.24 -16.44 -10.24
N ALA A 435 -18.03 -17.25 -11.27
CA ALA A 435 -16.80 -17.24 -12.02
C ALA A 435 -16.60 -15.90 -12.73
N GLN A 436 -15.37 -15.39 -12.69
CA GLN A 436 -14.97 -14.14 -13.33
C GLN A 436 -13.66 -14.34 -14.08
N LEU A 437 -13.54 -13.76 -15.26
CA LEU A 437 -12.25 -13.63 -15.93
C LEU A 437 -11.65 -12.26 -15.59
N LYS A 438 -10.56 -12.27 -14.81
CA LYS A 438 -9.66 -11.11 -14.68
C LYS A 438 -8.85 -11.00 -15.96
N TYR A 439 -9.23 -10.03 -16.81
CA TYR A 439 -8.72 -9.85 -18.17
C TYR A 439 -7.97 -8.52 -18.32
N THR A 440 -6.67 -8.59 -18.55
CA THR A 440 -5.83 -7.42 -18.84
C THR A 440 -5.43 -7.43 -20.30
N THR A 441 -5.62 -6.32 -21.01
CA THR A 441 -5.34 -6.21 -22.46
C THR A 441 -4.69 -4.88 -22.79
N THR A 442 -3.71 -4.90 -23.70
CA THR A 442 -3.13 -3.70 -24.31
C THR A 442 -2.78 -3.97 -25.78
N GLY A 443 -3.12 -3.01 -26.64
CA GLY A 443 -2.77 -3.01 -28.06
C GLY A 443 -1.47 -2.27 -28.32
N HIS A 444 -0.66 -2.79 -29.25
CA HIS A 444 0.69 -2.30 -29.57
C HIS A 444 0.89 -2.20 -31.07
N GLY A 445 1.78 -1.30 -31.47
CA GLY A 445 2.13 -1.02 -32.87
C GLY A 445 2.34 0.48 -33.03
N GLY A 446 3.55 0.96 -32.78
CA GLY A 446 3.86 2.38 -32.61
C GLY A 446 3.92 3.21 -33.89
N TRP A 447 2.90 3.14 -34.74
CA TRP A 447 2.73 3.98 -35.93
C TRP A 447 1.25 4.32 -36.14
N GLU A 448 0.93 5.26 -37.04
CA GLU A 448 -0.41 5.84 -37.19
C GLU A 448 -1.56 4.81 -37.36
N ASN A 449 -1.31 3.68 -38.03
CA ASN A 449 -2.31 2.63 -38.27
C ASN A 449 -2.12 1.41 -37.35
N GLY A 450 -1.13 1.44 -36.46
CA GLY A 450 -0.86 0.35 -35.55
C GLY A 450 -1.85 0.31 -34.39
N ASP A 451 -2.03 -0.88 -33.82
CA ASP A 451 -3.08 -1.13 -32.83
C ASP A 451 -2.83 -0.41 -31.49
N GLU A 452 -1.68 0.24 -31.30
CA GLU A 452 -1.46 1.18 -30.19
C GLU A 452 -2.41 2.39 -30.28
N PHE A 453 -2.58 2.93 -31.49
CA PHE A 453 -3.30 4.17 -31.76
C PHE A 453 -4.63 3.96 -32.50
N VAL A 454 -4.97 2.72 -32.83
CA VAL A 454 -6.26 2.35 -33.44
C VAL A 454 -7.07 1.47 -32.49
N PRO A 455 -8.26 1.91 -32.05
CA PRO A 455 -9.10 1.13 -31.15
C PRO A 455 -9.59 -0.18 -31.80
N LYS A 456 -9.39 -1.33 -31.15
CA LYS A 456 -9.88 -2.65 -31.62
C LYS A 456 -10.75 -3.35 -30.59
N ALA A 457 -11.90 -3.86 -31.02
CA ALA A 457 -12.80 -4.61 -30.16
C ALA A 457 -12.16 -5.93 -29.70
N ASN A 458 -12.10 -6.13 -28.39
CA ASN A 458 -11.70 -7.39 -27.76
C ASN A 458 -12.97 -8.19 -27.48
N SER A 459 -13.16 -9.32 -28.17
CA SER A 459 -14.33 -10.19 -28.01
C SER A 459 -13.97 -11.50 -27.31
N ILE A 460 -14.64 -11.79 -26.21
CA ILE A 460 -14.40 -12.93 -25.34
C ILE A 460 -15.58 -13.91 -25.48
N PHE A 461 -15.26 -15.18 -25.72
CA PHE A 461 -16.22 -16.27 -25.85
C PHE A 461 -15.96 -17.31 -24.77
N LEU A 462 -17.03 -17.81 -24.17
CA LEU A 462 -17.05 -18.95 -23.26
C LEU A 462 -17.88 -20.05 -23.92
N ASP A 463 -17.30 -21.25 -24.07
CA ASP A 463 -17.96 -22.41 -24.67
C ASP A 463 -18.60 -22.11 -26.04
N GLY A 464 -17.85 -21.36 -26.87
CA GLY A 464 -18.27 -20.93 -28.20
C GLY A 464 -19.28 -19.77 -28.23
N LYS A 465 -19.81 -19.33 -27.08
CA LYS A 465 -20.75 -18.20 -26.99
C LYS A 465 -20.03 -16.92 -26.59
N MET A 466 -20.23 -15.84 -27.34
CA MET A 466 -19.72 -14.52 -26.95
C MET A 466 -20.35 -14.10 -25.62
N THR A 467 -19.51 -13.83 -24.63
CA THR A 467 -19.96 -13.44 -23.27
C THR A 467 -19.65 -11.98 -22.96
N TYR A 468 -18.65 -11.39 -23.63
CA TYR A 468 -18.23 -10.01 -23.43
C TYR A 468 -17.54 -9.47 -24.67
N SER A 469 -17.74 -8.18 -24.95
CA SER A 469 -16.98 -7.45 -25.96
C SER A 469 -16.87 -5.99 -25.54
N PHE A 470 -15.68 -5.42 -25.71
CA PHE A 470 -15.43 -4.02 -25.41
C PHE A 470 -14.26 -3.50 -26.23
N MET A 471 -14.13 -2.17 -26.30
CA MET A 471 -13.05 -1.50 -26.99
C MET A 471 -12.09 -0.91 -25.95
N PRO A 472 -10.99 -1.61 -25.60
CA PRO A 472 -10.00 -1.09 -24.66
C PRO A 472 -9.37 0.21 -25.18
N TRP A 473 -9.64 1.34 -24.53
CA TRP A 473 -9.20 2.66 -24.99
C TRP A 473 -9.06 3.64 -23.82
N ARG A 474 -7.98 4.44 -23.83
CA ARG A 474 -7.68 5.48 -22.83
C ARG A 474 -7.56 6.82 -23.51
N THR A 475 -8.20 7.85 -22.96
CA THR A 475 -8.25 9.22 -23.51
C THR A 475 -7.73 10.29 -22.54
N ASP A 476 -7.08 9.86 -21.47
CA ASP A 476 -6.60 10.67 -20.35
C ASP A 476 -5.06 10.76 -20.31
N CYS A 477 -4.35 10.29 -21.34
CA CYS A 477 -2.90 10.19 -21.31
C CYS A 477 -2.17 11.53 -21.12
N GLY A 478 -2.74 12.62 -21.65
CA GLY A 478 -2.22 13.98 -21.43
C GLY A 478 -2.17 14.42 -19.95
N SER A 479 -2.96 13.79 -19.07
CA SER A 479 -2.91 14.05 -17.62
C SER A 479 -1.58 13.64 -16.99
N TYR A 480 -0.80 12.76 -17.64
CA TYR A 480 0.47 12.25 -17.14
C TYR A 480 1.69 12.91 -17.79
N ARG A 481 1.51 14.04 -18.50
CA ARG A 481 2.58 14.74 -19.24
C ARG A 481 3.82 15.03 -18.39
N LEU A 482 3.67 15.37 -17.11
CA LEU A 482 4.77 15.71 -16.21
C LEU A 482 5.62 14.52 -15.76
N TYR A 483 5.21 13.28 -16.04
CA TYR A 483 6.04 12.09 -15.86
C TYR A 483 6.95 11.82 -17.06
N ASN A 484 6.72 12.46 -18.21
CA ASN A 484 7.25 12.06 -19.51
C ASN A 484 8.22 13.10 -20.11
N PRO A 485 9.38 13.39 -19.49
CA PRO A 485 10.31 14.42 -19.97
C PRO A 485 10.85 14.15 -21.38
N ALA A 486 11.11 12.88 -21.73
CA ALA A 486 11.70 12.49 -23.01
C ALA A 486 10.66 12.19 -24.11
N SER A 487 9.36 12.43 -23.86
CA SER A 487 8.33 12.21 -24.86
C SER A 487 8.52 13.14 -26.07
N GLY A 488 8.47 12.58 -27.27
CA GLY A 488 8.53 13.33 -28.53
C GLY A 488 7.41 14.37 -28.61
N ASN A 489 7.69 15.54 -29.19
CA ASN A 489 6.70 16.60 -29.40
C ASN A 489 6.53 16.79 -30.92
N PHE A 490 5.28 16.88 -31.37
CA PHE A 490 4.92 16.93 -32.79
C PHE A 490 4.55 18.35 -33.22
N PRO A 491 4.56 18.65 -34.54
CA PRO A 491 4.23 19.98 -35.06
C PRO A 491 2.80 20.47 -34.77
N ASP A 492 1.87 19.57 -34.46
CA ASP A 492 0.49 19.88 -34.08
C ASP A 492 0.37 20.37 -32.62
N GLY A 493 1.47 20.38 -31.87
CA GLY A 493 1.53 20.81 -30.47
C GLY A 493 1.30 19.70 -29.45
N LEU A 494 1.03 18.46 -29.89
CA LEU A 494 0.89 17.30 -29.00
C LEU A 494 2.24 16.65 -28.68
N SER A 495 2.31 15.97 -27.54
CA SER A 495 3.40 15.06 -27.23
C SER A 495 2.96 13.60 -27.39
N SER A 496 3.88 12.69 -27.71
CA SER A 496 3.58 11.25 -27.82
C SER A 496 2.86 10.71 -26.58
N SER A 497 3.30 11.12 -25.38
CA SER A 497 2.67 10.76 -24.11
C SER A 497 1.21 11.22 -23.96
N ASP A 498 0.76 12.16 -24.78
CA ASP A 498 -0.59 12.75 -24.66
C ASP A 498 -1.61 11.97 -25.49
N LEU A 499 -1.14 11.21 -26.49
CA LEU A 499 -1.99 10.49 -27.43
C LEU A 499 -2.83 9.42 -26.72
N SER A 500 -4.10 9.33 -27.12
CA SER A 500 -5.01 8.25 -26.72
C SER A 500 -4.53 6.91 -27.27
N ARG A 501 -4.75 5.84 -26.52
CA ARG A 501 -4.12 4.53 -26.79
C ARG A 501 -5.01 3.35 -26.41
N SER A 502 -4.69 2.19 -26.97
CA SER A 502 -5.36 0.91 -26.70
C SER A 502 -5.09 0.37 -25.29
N ASN A 503 -5.77 0.98 -24.31
CA ASN A 503 -5.84 0.68 -22.88
C ASN A 503 -4.71 1.16 -21.95
N TRP A 504 -3.70 1.86 -22.45
CA TRP A 504 -2.56 2.24 -21.64
C TRP A 504 -2.10 3.67 -21.90
N CYS A 505 -1.46 4.28 -20.89
CA CYS A 505 -0.77 5.56 -21.05
C CYS A 505 0.65 5.44 -20.46
N PRO A 506 1.67 6.06 -21.07
CA PRO A 506 3.03 6.11 -20.52
C PRO A 506 3.07 6.67 -19.10
N GLY A 507 3.60 5.90 -18.16
CA GLY A 507 3.64 6.25 -16.74
C GLY A 507 2.45 5.77 -15.92
N THR A 508 1.63 4.83 -16.42
CA THR A 508 0.42 4.34 -15.71
C THR A 508 0.32 2.81 -15.64
N VAL A 509 -0.52 2.34 -14.71
CA VAL A 509 -1.02 0.95 -14.67
C VAL A 509 -2.10 0.76 -15.74
N THR A 510 -2.20 -0.44 -16.31
CA THR A 510 -3.38 -0.88 -17.07
C THR A 510 -4.27 -1.72 -16.18
N ASN A 511 -5.45 -1.20 -15.83
CA ASN A 511 -6.40 -1.92 -14.99
C ASN A 511 -6.96 -3.18 -15.69
N PRO A 512 -7.11 -4.30 -14.96
CA PRO A 512 -7.83 -5.47 -15.45
C PRO A 512 -9.33 -5.19 -15.54
N ASN A 513 -10.00 -5.88 -16.47
CA ASN A 513 -11.45 -6.00 -16.50
C ASN A 513 -11.86 -7.27 -15.75
N PHE A 514 -12.89 -7.20 -14.90
CA PHE A 514 -13.45 -8.36 -14.22
C PHE A 514 -14.75 -8.79 -14.93
N ILE A 515 -14.60 -9.69 -15.90
CA ILE A 515 -15.70 -10.14 -16.78
C ILE A 515 -16.48 -11.25 -16.08
N GLN A 516 -17.77 -11.03 -15.83
CA GLN A 516 -18.64 -12.05 -15.23
C GLN A 516 -18.90 -13.19 -16.21
N LEU A 517 -18.64 -14.42 -15.77
CA LEU A 517 -18.90 -15.66 -16.53
C LEU A 517 -20.07 -16.46 -15.95
N GLY A 518 -20.53 -16.14 -14.74
CA GLY A 518 -21.58 -16.87 -14.04
C GLY A 518 -21.06 -18.14 -13.37
N ASP A 519 -21.95 -19.10 -13.08
CA ASP A 519 -21.55 -20.37 -12.49
C ASP A 519 -21.08 -21.35 -13.59
N LEU A 520 -19.91 -21.94 -13.41
CA LEU A 520 -19.35 -22.96 -14.30
C LEU A 520 -19.41 -24.33 -13.64
N LYS A 521 -19.68 -25.38 -14.43
CA LYS A 521 -19.75 -26.75 -13.93
C LYS A 521 -18.37 -27.42 -13.94
N ALA A 522 -18.20 -28.45 -13.13
CA ALA A 522 -17.05 -29.34 -13.29
C ALA A 522 -17.07 -29.94 -14.70
N GLY A 523 -15.91 -30.03 -15.34
CA GLY A 523 -15.77 -30.54 -16.71
C GLY A 523 -14.97 -29.63 -17.63
N LYS A 524 -15.04 -29.92 -18.93
CA LYS A 524 -14.31 -29.20 -19.97
C LYS A 524 -15.03 -27.92 -20.34
N HIS A 525 -14.25 -26.84 -20.45
CA HIS A 525 -14.69 -25.53 -20.90
C HIS A 525 -13.68 -24.95 -21.88
N THR A 526 -14.11 -23.96 -22.64
CA THR A 526 -13.25 -23.22 -23.57
C THR A 526 -13.41 -21.72 -23.36
N ILE A 527 -12.29 -21.00 -23.40
CA ILE A 527 -12.29 -19.54 -23.54
C ILE A 527 -11.57 -19.18 -24.83
N GLN A 528 -12.18 -18.29 -25.61
CA GLN A 528 -11.59 -17.73 -26.81
C GLN A 528 -11.55 -16.21 -26.75
N VAL A 529 -10.43 -15.63 -27.16
CA VAL A 529 -10.28 -14.18 -27.35
C VAL A 529 -10.04 -13.91 -28.83
N LYS A 530 -10.88 -13.06 -29.41
CA LYS A 530 -10.73 -12.55 -30.78
C LYS A 530 -10.55 -11.05 -30.78
N ILE A 531 -9.56 -10.58 -31.54
CA ILE A 531 -9.25 -9.17 -31.72
C ILE A 531 -8.97 -8.96 -33.21
N PRO A 532 -9.56 -7.96 -33.88
CA PRO A 532 -9.30 -7.67 -35.28
C PRO A 532 -7.94 -6.95 -35.42
N GLN A 533 -6.85 -7.71 -35.26
CA GLN A 533 -5.48 -7.19 -35.27
C GLN A 533 -5.18 -6.45 -36.58
N GLY A 534 -4.52 -5.30 -36.48
CA GLY A 534 -4.07 -4.53 -37.64
C GLY A 534 -3.08 -5.31 -38.51
N PRO A 535 -3.06 -5.09 -39.83
CA PRO A 535 -2.08 -5.69 -40.72
C PRO A 535 -0.67 -5.17 -40.46
N THR A 536 0.33 -5.90 -40.93
CA THR A 536 1.74 -5.45 -40.95
C THR A 536 1.93 -4.38 -42.02
N GLU A 537 2.71 -3.35 -41.70
CA GLU A 537 3.13 -2.29 -42.63
C GLU A 537 4.66 -2.16 -42.64
N GLY A 538 5.30 -2.63 -43.72
CA GLY A 538 6.76 -2.72 -43.79
C GLY A 538 7.33 -3.64 -42.70
N THR A 539 8.19 -3.09 -41.83
CA THR A 539 8.74 -3.81 -40.67
C THR A 539 7.90 -3.66 -39.41
N SER A 540 6.86 -2.82 -39.44
CA SER A 540 5.99 -2.54 -38.30
C SER A 540 4.83 -3.53 -38.25
N PHE A 541 4.51 -4.04 -37.06
CA PHE A 541 3.43 -4.99 -36.85
C PHE A 541 2.66 -4.70 -35.58
N SER A 542 1.36 -4.99 -35.61
CA SER A 542 0.50 -4.89 -34.43
C SER A 542 0.62 -6.16 -33.59
N SER A 543 0.52 -6.02 -32.28
CA SER A 543 0.46 -7.16 -31.36
C SER A 543 -0.41 -6.83 -30.15
N TRP A 544 -0.92 -7.86 -29.47
CA TRP A 544 -1.79 -7.70 -28.31
C TRP A 544 -1.29 -8.52 -27.13
N ASN A 545 -0.91 -7.82 -26.06
CA ASN A 545 -0.58 -8.44 -24.81
C ASN A 545 -1.89 -8.64 -24.04
N VAL A 546 -2.30 -9.88 -23.81
CA VAL A 546 -3.53 -10.22 -23.09
C VAL A 546 -3.26 -11.28 -22.03
N SER A 547 -3.82 -11.13 -20.84
CA SER A 547 -3.78 -12.15 -19.79
C SER A 547 -5.17 -12.40 -19.24
N GLY A 548 -5.39 -13.64 -18.81
CA GLY A 548 -6.67 -14.14 -18.34
C GLY A 548 -6.50 -15.09 -17.18
N VAL A 549 -7.04 -14.70 -16.04
CA VAL A 549 -7.09 -15.52 -14.82
C VAL A 549 -8.55 -15.72 -14.44
N LEU A 550 -8.95 -16.99 -14.28
CA LEU A 550 -10.28 -17.35 -13.83
C LEU A 550 -10.33 -17.30 -12.30
N LEU A 551 -11.29 -16.56 -11.77
CA LEU A 551 -11.56 -16.38 -10.35
C LEU A 551 -12.92 -17.00 -10.03
N GLY A 552 -13.12 -17.52 -8.83
CA GLY A 552 -14.44 -17.96 -8.36
C GLY A 552 -14.39 -18.67 -7.02
N SER A 553 -15.51 -19.29 -6.66
CA SER A 553 -15.64 -20.08 -5.43
C SER A 553 -15.92 -21.54 -5.75
N GLU A 554 -14.99 -22.43 -5.43
CA GLU A 554 -15.22 -23.89 -5.41
C GLU A 554 -16.15 -24.33 -4.28
#